data_AF-A0A3B9BMX6-F1
#
_entry.id   AF-A0A3B9BMX6-F1
#
_cell.length_a   1.000
_cell.length_b   1.000
_cell.length_c   1.000
_cell.angle_alpha   90.00
_cell.angle_beta   90.00
_cell.angle_gamma   90.00
#
_symmetry.space_group_name_H-M   'P 1'
#
loop_
_entity.id
_entity.type
_entity.pdbx_description
1 polymer ?
#
loop_
_entity_poly.entity_id
_entity_poly.type
_entity_poly.pdbx_seq_one_letter_code
_entity_poly.pdbx_strand_id
1 'polypeptide(L)'
;MTQNTDPITALRAELARQNLDGFIVPRADAHQGEYVPPFAARLGWVSGFTGSAGVAVILRDRAAIFVDGRYTLQVRDQVNTDLITPRSITDEPPEQWIAQTLSPGQKLGFDPWLHTLEGTERLEKACEKAGATLIPCPQNPVDTVWRDQPAAPSAPIVPHPIRYAGEAASSKRDRIGKKIKELGADATVLTLPDSIAWLLNIRGGDVSHSPLPLCFAILHADATVELFAAPAKIDAELQSHLGDEVSIAAPDAFDTALTRLGQQQATVSIDRTSAAVRIVRQLEQSGASLLFNPDPCLLPKALKNDVEISGMRAAHLRDGAALSNFLAWLDQEAPAGKVDELAAAAALQRFREATGALKDLSFPTISGAGANGAIVH
;
A
#
# COMPACT_ATOMS: atom_id res chain seq x y z
N MET A 1 -36.65 -6.66 -1.83
CA MET A 1 -35.65 -7.73 -2.02
C MET A 1 -34.63 -7.22 -3.03
N THR A 2 -33.57 -6.55 -2.57
CA THR A 2 -32.44 -6.23 -3.44
C THR A 2 -31.77 -7.55 -3.79
N GLN A 3 -31.87 -7.97 -5.05
CA GLN A 3 -31.02 -9.05 -5.56
C GLN A 3 -29.57 -8.63 -5.26
N ASN A 4 -28.89 -9.39 -4.39
CA ASN A 4 -27.43 -9.26 -4.24
C ASN A 4 -26.83 -9.79 -5.54
N THR A 5 -26.68 -8.90 -6.51
CA THR A 5 -25.89 -9.15 -7.70
C THR A 5 -24.46 -9.38 -7.27
N ASP A 6 -23.86 -10.50 -7.69
CA ASP A 6 -22.46 -10.82 -7.43
C ASP A 6 -21.53 -9.65 -7.87
N PRO A 7 -20.44 -9.37 -7.12
CA PRO A 7 -19.54 -8.23 -7.39
C PRO A 7 -19.02 -8.15 -8.83
N ILE A 8 -18.67 -9.28 -9.45
CA ILE A 8 -18.17 -9.33 -10.84
C ILE A 8 -19.28 -8.93 -11.80
N THR A 9 -20.49 -9.43 -11.58
CA THR A 9 -21.65 -9.12 -12.42
C THR A 9 -21.98 -7.62 -12.35
N ALA A 10 -21.95 -7.04 -11.15
CA ALA A 10 -22.14 -5.60 -10.96
C ALA A 10 -21.03 -4.79 -11.65
N LEU A 11 -19.78 -5.19 -11.48
CA LEU A 11 -18.62 -4.55 -12.12
C LEU A 11 -18.73 -4.59 -13.65
N ARG A 12 -19.04 -5.75 -14.25
CA ARG A 12 -19.21 -5.87 -15.71
C ARG A 12 -20.29 -4.94 -16.27
N ALA A 13 -21.41 -4.80 -15.56
CA ALA A 13 -22.47 -3.88 -15.95
C ALA A 13 -21.97 -2.42 -15.92
N GLU A 14 -21.20 -2.05 -14.90
CA GLU A 14 -20.60 -0.72 -14.79
C GLU A 14 -19.55 -0.45 -15.88
N LEU A 15 -18.71 -1.43 -16.20
CA LEU A 15 -17.74 -1.32 -17.30
C LEU A 15 -18.43 -1.10 -18.64
N ALA A 16 -19.53 -1.82 -18.91
CA ALA A 16 -20.33 -1.60 -20.11
C ALA A 16 -20.91 -0.17 -20.16
N ARG A 17 -21.41 0.35 -19.02
CA ARG A 17 -21.91 1.72 -18.90
C ARG A 17 -20.82 2.76 -19.21
N GLN A 18 -19.58 2.49 -18.81
CA GLN A 18 -18.42 3.34 -19.07
C GLN A 18 -17.77 3.12 -20.45
N ASN A 19 -18.34 2.28 -21.31
CA ASN A 19 -17.76 1.90 -22.61
C ASN A 19 -16.34 1.29 -22.49
N LEU A 20 -16.15 0.43 -21.49
CA LEU A 20 -14.95 -0.36 -21.25
C LEU A 20 -15.22 -1.85 -21.57
N ASP A 21 -14.19 -2.56 -22.00
CA ASP A 21 -14.23 -4.01 -22.28
C ASP A 21 -13.65 -4.85 -21.14
N GLY A 22 -12.90 -4.20 -20.24
CA GLY A 22 -12.41 -4.81 -19.03
C GLY A 22 -11.83 -3.81 -18.06
N PHE A 23 -11.41 -4.31 -16.89
CA PHE A 23 -10.76 -3.52 -15.85
C PHE A 23 -9.73 -4.36 -15.10
N ILE A 24 -8.59 -3.75 -14.78
CA ILE A 24 -7.56 -4.35 -13.93
C ILE A 24 -7.71 -3.88 -12.48
N VAL A 25 -7.68 -4.83 -11.54
CA VAL A 25 -7.89 -4.61 -10.10
C VAL A 25 -6.66 -5.14 -9.35
N PRO A 26 -5.68 -4.28 -8.99
CA PRO A 26 -4.52 -4.71 -8.22
C PRO A 26 -4.87 -4.88 -6.73
N ARG A 27 -4.03 -5.61 -6.00
CA ARG A 27 -4.04 -5.65 -4.53
C ARG A 27 -3.30 -4.45 -3.93
N ALA A 28 -3.66 -3.23 -4.31
CA ALA A 28 -2.97 -2.00 -3.93
C ALA A 28 -3.93 -0.88 -3.50
N ASP A 29 -3.40 0.08 -2.75
CA ASP A 29 -3.99 1.40 -2.50
C ASP A 29 -3.14 2.50 -3.18
N ALA A 30 -3.48 3.77 -2.97
CA ALA A 30 -2.76 4.90 -3.57
C ALA A 30 -1.31 5.07 -3.09
N HIS A 31 -0.90 4.28 -2.09
CA HIS A 31 0.39 4.33 -1.42
C HIS A 31 1.25 3.10 -1.74
N GLN A 32 0.75 2.18 -2.58
CA GLN A 32 1.42 0.92 -2.93
C GLN A 32 1.79 0.06 -1.70
N GLY A 33 0.98 0.11 -0.63
CA GLY A 33 1.21 -0.66 0.59
C GLY A 33 0.98 -2.17 0.41
N GLU A 34 1.75 -2.99 1.14
CA GLU A 34 1.55 -4.45 1.16
C GLU A 34 0.20 -4.82 1.82
N TYR A 35 -0.06 -4.28 3.01
CA TYR A 35 -1.38 -4.31 3.63
C TYR A 35 -2.18 -3.10 3.17
N VAL A 36 -3.42 -3.33 2.75
CA VAL A 36 -4.35 -2.25 2.41
C VAL A 36 -5.46 -2.18 3.46
N PRO A 37 -5.91 -0.98 3.84
CA PRO A 37 -7.07 -0.83 4.70
C PRO A 37 -8.33 -1.41 4.05
N PRO A 38 -9.34 -1.81 4.84
CA PRO A 38 -10.59 -2.37 4.30
C PRO A 38 -11.26 -1.51 3.21
N PHE A 39 -11.19 -0.18 3.32
CA PHE A 39 -11.74 0.73 2.31
C PHE A 39 -11.14 0.52 0.91
N ALA A 40 -9.87 0.12 0.84
CA ALA A 40 -9.11 -0.04 -0.40
C ALA A 40 -8.99 -1.51 -0.85
N ALA A 41 -9.61 -2.46 -0.13
CA ALA A 41 -9.52 -3.91 -0.38
C ALA A 41 -10.34 -4.38 -1.60
N ARG A 42 -10.23 -3.66 -2.73
CA ARG A 42 -11.03 -3.87 -3.96
C ARG A 42 -10.85 -5.24 -4.57
N LEU A 43 -9.62 -5.77 -4.61
CA LEU A 43 -9.38 -7.12 -5.11
C LEU A 43 -10.16 -8.16 -4.29
N GLY A 44 -10.11 -8.04 -2.96
CA GLY A 44 -10.85 -8.91 -2.05
C GLY A 44 -12.36 -8.78 -2.22
N TRP A 45 -12.88 -7.57 -2.38
CA TRP A 45 -14.30 -7.36 -2.64
C TRP A 45 -14.77 -7.96 -3.98
N VAL A 46 -14.01 -7.77 -5.07
CA VAL A 46 -14.38 -8.27 -6.40
C VAL A 46 -14.24 -9.79 -6.52
N SER A 47 -13.22 -10.38 -5.89
CA SER A 47 -12.85 -11.79 -6.13
C SER A 47 -13.04 -12.74 -4.95
N GLY A 48 -13.18 -12.23 -3.72
CA GLY A 48 -13.11 -13.01 -2.49
C GLY A 48 -11.68 -13.29 -2.00
N PHE A 49 -10.65 -13.03 -2.81
CA PHE A 49 -9.26 -13.32 -2.47
C PHE A 49 -8.68 -12.36 -1.42
N THR A 50 -8.19 -12.89 -0.30
CA THR A 50 -7.68 -12.09 0.84
C THR A 50 -6.15 -12.12 1.00
N GLY A 51 -5.41 -12.74 0.07
CA GLY A 51 -3.95 -12.77 0.13
C GLY A 51 -3.32 -11.39 -0.02
N SER A 52 -2.09 -11.22 0.46
CA SER A 52 -1.40 -9.92 0.44
C SER A 52 -0.86 -9.52 -0.94
N ALA A 53 -0.78 -10.45 -1.89
CA ALA A 53 -0.31 -10.18 -3.25
C ALA A 53 -1.22 -10.82 -4.29
N GLY A 54 -1.69 -10.01 -5.24
CA GLY A 54 -2.46 -10.48 -6.37
C GLY A 54 -2.96 -9.34 -7.25
N VAL A 55 -3.46 -9.70 -8.42
CA VAL A 55 -4.12 -8.78 -9.35
C VAL A 55 -5.17 -9.54 -10.13
N ALA A 56 -6.32 -8.93 -10.36
CA ALA A 56 -7.35 -9.50 -11.24
C ALA A 56 -7.49 -8.66 -12.51
N VAL A 57 -7.76 -9.32 -13.64
CA VAL A 57 -8.21 -8.67 -14.86
C VAL A 57 -9.60 -9.20 -15.18
N ILE A 58 -10.59 -8.33 -15.12
CA ILE A 58 -12.01 -8.66 -15.32
C ILE A 58 -12.43 -8.12 -16.68
N LEU A 59 -12.70 -9.00 -17.64
CA LEU A 59 -13.27 -8.66 -18.94
C LEU A 59 -14.79 -8.94 -18.94
N ARG A 60 -15.47 -8.53 -20.01
CA ARG A 60 -16.93 -8.76 -20.20
C ARG A 60 -17.33 -10.23 -20.10
N ASP A 61 -16.54 -11.13 -20.66
CA ASP A 61 -16.86 -12.56 -20.83
C ASP A 61 -16.00 -13.51 -20.01
N ARG A 62 -14.82 -13.05 -19.55
CA ARG A 62 -13.85 -13.87 -18.81
C ARG A 62 -13.11 -13.05 -17.76
N ALA A 63 -12.49 -13.71 -16.80
CA ALA A 63 -11.67 -13.06 -15.79
C ALA A 63 -10.52 -13.96 -15.36
N ALA A 64 -9.42 -13.35 -14.95
CA ALA A 64 -8.27 -14.05 -14.38
C ALA A 64 -7.78 -13.34 -13.12
N ILE A 65 -7.27 -14.11 -12.16
CA ILE A 65 -6.56 -13.60 -10.98
C ILE A 65 -5.16 -14.21 -10.95
N PHE A 66 -4.17 -13.35 -10.78
CA PHE A 66 -2.76 -13.70 -10.81
C PHE A 66 -2.21 -13.59 -9.40
N VAL A 67 -1.65 -14.69 -8.89
CA VAL A 67 -1.08 -14.76 -7.54
C VAL A 67 0.30 -15.39 -7.58
N ASP A 68 1.13 -15.12 -6.57
CA ASP A 68 2.43 -15.78 -6.42
C ASP A 68 2.31 -17.16 -5.73
N GLY A 69 3.44 -17.86 -5.64
CA GLY A 69 3.52 -19.23 -5.12
C GLY A 69 2.94 -19.42 -3.70
N ARG A 70 2.92 -18.37 -2.87
CA ARG A 70 2.40 -18.42 -1.50
C ARG A 70 0.90 -18.67 -1.45
N TYR A 71 0.17 -18.27 -2.51
CA TYR A 71 -1.28 -18.15 -2.50
C TYR A 71 -1.99 -19.12 -3.45
N THR A 72 -1.27 -20.10 -4.01
CA THR A 72 -1.83 -21.03 -5.01
C THR A 72 -2.96 -21.91 -4.46
N LEU A 73 -2.91 -22.30 -3.18
CA LEU A 73 -3.99 -23.03 -2.52
C LEU A 73 -5.11 -22.06 -2.12
N GLN A 74 -4.76 -20.99 -1.41
CA GLN A 74 -5.70 -19.99 -0.91
C GLN A 74 -6.61 -19.41 -2.02
N VAL A 75 -6.06 -19.10 -3.20
CA VAL A 75 -6.85 -18.54 -4.30
C VAL A 75 -7.92 -19.52 -4.80
N ARG A 76 -7.67 -20.83 -4.77
CA ARG A 76 -8.63 -21.86 -5.19
C ARG A 76 -9.72 -22.09 -4.16
N ASP A 77 -9.41 -21.88 -2.89
CA ASP A 77 -10.38 -22.01 -1.78
C ASP A 77 -11.28 -20.78 -1.64
N GLN A 78 -10.76 -19.58 -1.93
CA GLN A 78 -11.47 -18.31 -1.68
C GLN A 78 -12.19 -17.74 -2.90
N VAL A 79 -11.72 -18.02 -4.12
CA VAL A 79 -12.24 -17.42 -5.35
C VAL A 79 -13.22 -18.38 -6.02
N ASN A 80 -14.33 -17.84 -6.56
CA ASN A 80 -15.20 -18.61 -7.45
C ASN A 80 -14.48 -18.89 -8.78
N THR A 81 -13.87 -20.08 -8.89
CA THR A 81 -13.05 -20.47 -10.03
C THR A 81 -13.83 -20.70 -11.33
N ASP A 82 -15.16 -20.83 -11.27
CA ASP A 82 -16.02 -20.85 -12.45
C ASP A 82 -16.11 -19.45 -13.10
N LEU A 83 -15.90 -18.38 -12.33
CA LEU A 83 -15.97 -16.99 -12.78
C LEU A 83 -14.60 -16.37 -13.04
N ILE A 84 -13.61 -16.68 -12.21
CA ILE A 84 -12.25 -16.11 -12.29
C ILE A 84 -11.23 -17.25 -12.31
N THR A 85 -10.43 -17.32 -13.37
CA THR A 85 -9.37 -18.33 -13.50
C THR A 85 -8.10 -17.94 -12.74
N PRO A 86 -7.63 -18.73 -11.74
CA PRO A 86 -6.34 -18.48 -11.11
C PRO A 86 -5.16 -18.75 -12.06
N ARG A 87 -4.15 -17.87 -12.01
CA ARG A 87 -2.93 -17.91 -12.84
C ARG A 87 -1.70 -17.63 -11.97
N SER A 88 -0.54 -18.12 -12.40
CA SER A 88 0.75 -17.78 -11.79
C SER A 88 1.17 -16.38 -12.22
N ILE A 89 1.39 -15.46 -11.28
CA ILE A 89 1.89 -14.12 -11.62
C ILE A 89 3.32 -14.14 -12.17
N THR A 90 4.09 -15.21 -11.88
CA THR A 90 5.48 -15.36 -12.32
C THR A 90 5.56 -16.01 -13.69
N ASP A 91 4.80 -17.09 -13.91
CA ASP A 91 4.88 -17.87 -15.15
C ASP A 91 3.94 -17.35 -16.25
N GLU A 92 2.81 -16.76 -15.86
CA GLU A 92 1.79 -16.20 -16.74
C GLU A 92 1.40 -14.79 -16.29
N PRO A 93 2.33 -13.82 -16.29
CA PRO A 93 2.07 -12.48 -15.75
C PRO A 93 0.87 -11.80 -16.44
N PRO A 94 0.18 -10.87 -15.75
CA PRO A 94 -1.03 -10.23 -16.27
C PRO A 94 -0.78 -9.54 -17.61
N GLU A 95 0.39 -8.93 -17.83
CA GLU A 95 0.75 -8.29 -19.10
C GLU A 95 0.80 -9.30 -20.27
N GLN A 96 1.34 -10.49 -20.04
CA GLN A 96 1.35 -11.55 -21.05
C GLN A 96 -0.07 -12.01 -21.36
N TRP A 97 -0.88 -12.23 -20.33
CA TRP A 97 -2.26 -12.66 -20.49
C TRP A 97 -3.10 -11.61 -21.22
N ILE A 98 -2.95 -10.33 -20.88
CA ILE A 98 -3.60 -9.20 -21.54
C ILE A 98 -3.26 -9.19 -23.04
N ALA A 99 -1.96 -9.28 -23.38
CA ALA A 99 -1.50 -9.26 -24.75
C ALA A 99 -2.00 -10.44 -25.61
N GLN A 100 -2.32 -11.57 -24.99
CA GLN A 100 -2.83 -12.78 -25.66
C GLN A 100 -4.36 -12.83 -25.71
N THR A 101 -5.04 -12.10 -24.82
CA THR A 101 -6.48 -12.26 -24.57
C THR A 101 -7.30 -11.11 -25.15
N LEU A 102 -6.79 -9.89 -25.10
CA LEU A 102 -7.49 -8.75 -25.68
C LEU A 102 -7.51 -8.83 -27.21
N SER A 103 -8.55 -8.25 -27.79
CA SER A 103 -8.77 -8.12 -29.22
C SER A 103 -8.56 -6.67 -29.68
N PRO A 104 -8.23 -6.44 -30.96
CA PRO A 104 -8.07 -5.10 -31.50
C PRO A 104 -9.30 -4.21 -31.24
N GLY A 105 -9.04 -2.97 -30.79
CA GLY A 105 -10.06 -1.97 -30.46
C GLY A 105 -10.67 -2.08 -29.07
N GLN A 106 -10.36 -3.13 -28.28
CA GLN A 106 -10.84 -3.23 -26.90
C GLN A 106 -10.21 -2.19 -25.98
N LYS A 107 -10.97 -1.78 -24.96
CA LYS A 107 -10.57 -0.80 -23.95
C LYS A 107 -10.45 -1.45 -22.58
N LEU A 108 -9.23 -1.56 -22.07
CA LEU A 108 -8.96 -2.02 -20.71
C LEU A 108 -8.86 -0.82 -19.78
N GLY A 109 -9.78 -0.68 -18.84
CA GLY A 109 -9.73 0.38 -17.83
C GLY A 109 -8.75 0.07 -16.70
N PHE A 110 -8.22 1.12 -16.07
CA PHE A 110 -7.47 1.01 -14.82
C PHE A 110 -7.66 2.27 -13.97
N ASP A 111 -7.43 2.17 -12.65
CA ASP A 111 -7.41 3.34 -11.76
C ASP A 111 -5.99 3.94 -11.69
N PRO A 112 -5.77 5.18 -12.17
CA PRO A 112 -4.46 5.82 -12.17
C PRO A 112 -3.82 6.01 -10.79
N TRP A 113 -4.61 5.93 -9.70
CA TRP A 113 -4.10 5.98 -8.34
C TRP A 113 -3.47 4.67 -7.87
N LEU A 114 -3.83 3.52 -8.45
CA LEU A 114 -3.45 2.20 -7.93
C LEU A 114 -2.31 1.53 -8.71
N HIS A 115 -1.79 2.22 -9.73
CA HIS A 115 -0.75 1.71 -10.62
C HIS A 115 0.42 2.68 -10.68
N THR A 116 1.63 2.14 -10.54
CA THR A 116 2.86 2.90 -10.67
C THR A 116 3.11 3.30 -12.12
N LEU A 117 3.97 4.28 -12.35
CA LEU A 117 4.36 4.65 -13.72
C LEU A 117 4.93 3.45 -14.48
N GLU A 118 5.89 2.75 -13.89
CA GLU A 118 6.52 1.59 -14.53
C GLU A 118 5.52 0.46 -14.78
N GLY A 119 4.63 0.17 -13.81
CA GLY A 119 3.58 -0.84 -13.99
C GLY A 119 2.60 -0.46 -15.10
N THR A 120 2.23 0.81 -15.20
CA THR A 120 1.34 1.32 -16.25
C THR A 120 1.97 1.18 -17.63
N GLU A 121 3.26 1.53 -17.80
CA GLU A 121 3.96 1.40 -19.08
C GLU A 121 4.02 -0.07 -19.58
N ARG A 122 4.13 -1.03 -18.66
CA ARG A 122 4.07 -2.46 -19.03
C ARG A 122 2.67 -2.88 -19.49
N LEU A 123 1.63 -2.39 -18.81
CA LEU A 123 0.23 -2.64 -19.19
C LEU A 123 -0.15 -1.97 -20.52
N GLU A 124 0.35 -0.76 -20.77
CA GLU A 124 0.18 -0.04 -22.04
C GLU A 124 0.77 -0.85 -23.19
N LYS A 125 2.03 -1.28 -23.07
CA LYS A 125 2.70 -2.15 -24.07
C LYS A 125 1.94 -3.47 -24.30
N ALA A 126 1.39 -4.07 -23.26
CA ALA A 126 0.59 -5.28 -23.37
C ALA A 126 -0.71 -5.05 -24.16
N CYS A 127 -1.41 -3.94 -23.89
CA CYS A 127 -2.62 -3.55 -24.63
C CYS A 127 -2.28 -3.24 -26.10
N GLU A 128 -1.22 -2.47 -26.35
CA GLU A 128 -0.76 -2.12 -27.70
C GLU A 128 -0.45 -3.37 -28.53
N LYS A 129 0.22 -4.36 -27.94
CA LYS A 129 0.53 -5.64 -28.60
C LYS A 129 -0.73 -6.41 -29.02
N ALA A 130 -1.83 -6.26 -28.29
CA ALA A 130 -3.14 -6.84 -28.63
C ALA A 130 -3.97 -5.95 -29.59
N GLY A 131 -3.47 -4.77 -29.98
CA GLY A 131 -4.24 -3.76 -30.71
C GLY A 131 -5.34 -3.10 -29.87
N ALA A 132 -5.25 -3.20 -28.54
CA ALA A 132 -6.17 -2.63 -27.57
C ALA A 132 -5.61 -1.33 -26.96
N THR A 133 -6.38 -0.68 -26.08
CA THR A 133 -5.97 0.56 -25.42
C THR A 133 -6.19 0.49 -23.91
N LEU A 134 -5.18 0.93 -23.15
CA LEU A 134 -5.30 1.12 -21.71
C LEU A 134 -5.94 2.49 -21.41
N ILE A 135 -7.05 2.51 -20.66
CA ILE A 135 -7.85 3.72 -20.42
C ILE A 135 -7.81 4.11 -18.94
N PRO A 136 -7.28 5.30 -18.59
CA PRO A 136 -7.34 5.79 -17.21
C PRO A 136 -8.79 6.13 -16.83
N CYS A 137 -9.30 5.51 -15.77
CA CYS A 137 -10.62 5.80 -15.22
C CYS A 137 -10.54 6.96 -14.21
N PRO A 138 -11.33 8.03 -14.35
CA PRO A 138 -11.32 9.14 -13.39
C PRO A 138 -11.92 8.75 -12.03
N GLN A 139 -12.84 7.80 -12.03
CA GLN A 139 -13.41 7.17 -10.84
C GLN A 139 -13.24 5.66 -10.97
N ASN A 140 -12.89 4.99 -9.87
CA ASN A 140 -12.75 3.54 -9.85
C ASN A 140 -14.13 2.87 -10.10
N PRO A 141 -14.28 2.04 -11.15
CA PRO A 141 -15.52 1.32 -11.41
C PRO A 141 -15.94 0.39 -10.25
N VAL A 142 -14.99 -0.15 -9.49
CA VAL A 142 -15.28 -0.99 -8.32
C VAL A 142 -15.98 -0.18 -7.23
N ASP A 143 -15.47 1.01 -6.91
CA ASP A 143 -16.07 1.88 -5.89
C ASP A 143 -17.48 2.33 -6.27
N THR A 144 -17.77 2.45 -7.57
CA THR A 144 -19.09 2.84 -8.08
C THR A 144 -20.16 1.77 -7.78
N VAL A 145 -19.76 0.50 -7.68
CA VAL A 145 -20.68 -0.62 -7.43
C VAL A 145 -20.56 -1.20 -6.01
N TRP A 146 -19.52 -0.83 -5.26
CA TRP A 146 -19.31 -1.27 -3.88
C TRP A 146 -20.15 -0.44 -2.89
N ARG A 147 -21.43 -0.81 -2.75
CA ARG A 147 -22.43 -0.05 -1.98
C ARG A 147 -22.13 0.07 -0.49
N ASP A 148 -21.48 -0.93 0.09
CA ASP A 148 -21.12 -1.04 1.51
C ASP A 148 -19.61 -0.87 1.74
N GLN A 149 -18.95 -0.07 0.89
CA GLN A 149 -17.53 0.22 1.04
C GLN A 149 -17.23 0.79 2.43
N PRO A 150 -16.27 0.22 3.18
CA PRO A 150 -15.86 0.77 4.46
C PRO A 150 -15.37 2.22 4.33
N ALA A 151 -15.50 3.00 5.40
CA ALA A 151 -14.91 4.34 5.43
C ALA A 151 -13.38 4.28 5.32
N ALA A 152 -12.78 5.32 4.73
CA ALA A 152 -11.35 5.50 4.75
C ALA A 152 -10.83 5.58 6.21
N PRO A 153 -9.66 5.01 6.52
CA PRO A 153 -9.13 5.02 7.87
C PRO A 153 -8.78 6.46 8.31
N SER A 154 -9.05 6.73 9.58
CA SER A 154 -8.89 8.04 10.19
C SER A 154 -8.13 7.94 11.53
N ALA A 155 -7.16 7.04 11.63
CA ALA A 155 -6.38 6.90 12.85
C ALA A 155 -5.54 8.17 13.08
N PRO A 156 -5.38 8.64 14.34
CA PRO A 156 -4.54 9.80 14.62
C PRO A 156 -3.10 9.60 14.16
N ILE A 157 -2.50 10.66 13.64
CA ILE A 157 -1.06 10.72 13.40
C ILE A 157 -0.41 11.22 14.69
N VAL A 158 0.54 10.46 15.22
CA VAL A 158 1.17 10.76 16.51
C VAL A 158 2.68 10.99 16.35
N PRO A 159 3.28 11.91 17.14
CA PRO A 159 4.72 12.07 17.18
C PRO A 159 5.46 10.77 17.52
N HIS A 160 6.61 10.56 16.89
CA HIS A 160 7.58 9.52 17.22
C HIS A 160 8.73 10.15 18.01
N PRO A 161 8.83 9.90 19.33
CA PRO A 161 9.81 10.59 20.18
C PRO A 161 11.26 10.40 19.74
N ILE A 162 12.07 11.47 19.89
CA ILE A 162 13.49 11.48 19.51
C ILE A 162 14.31 10.38 20.20
N ARG A 163 13.92 9.99 21.42
CA ARG A 163 14.54 8.87 22.16
C ARG A 163 14.45 7.51 21.45
N TYR A 164 13.53 7.37 20.49
CA TYR A 164 13.40 6.19 19.64
C TYR A 164 13.97 6.44 18.24
N ALA A 165 13.82 7.65 17.71
CA ALA A 165 14.25 8.01 16.36
C ALA A 165 15.77 8.21 16.21
N GLY A 166 16.45 8.69 17.25
CA GLY A 166 17.90 8.98 17.24
C GLY A 166 18.33 10.21 16.43
N GLU A 167 17.52 10.67 15.49
CA GLU A 167 17.76 11.85 14.66
C GLU A 167 16.49 12.71 14.58
N ALA A 168 16.64 14.03 14.72
CA ALA A 168 15.53 14.97 14.66
C ALA A 168 14.94 15.04 13.25
N ALA A 169 13.63 15.28 13.14
CA ALA A 169 12.94 15.39 11.86
C ALA A 169 13.52 16.53 10.99
N SER A 170 13.84 17.68 11.59
CA SER A 170 14.50 18.80 10.91
C SER A 170 15.85 18.40 10.29
N SER A 171 16.71 17.71 11.06
CA SER A 171 17.99 17.20 10.55
C SER A 171 17.81 16.25 9.36
N LYS A 172 16.80 15.37 9.41
CA LYS A 172 16.47 14.49 8.27
C LYS A 172 16.04 15.30 7.06
N ARG A 173 15.10 16.25 7.22
CA ARG A 173 14.65 17.13 6.14
C ARG A 173 15.80 17.92 5.54
N ASP A 174 16.68 18.51 6.34
CA ASP A 174 17.86 19.25 5.85
C ASP A 174 18.77 18.38 4.99
N ARG A 175 19.04 17.15 5.46
CA ARG A 175 19.89 16.20 4.76
C ARG A 175 19.26 15.74 3.44
N ILE A 176 17.96 15.47 3.43
CA ILE A 176 17.26 15.05 2.22
C ILE A 176 17.03 16.25 1.26
N GLY A 177 16.72 17.43 1.75
CA GLY A 177 16.61 18.67 0.96
C GLY A 177 17.90 19.00 0.21
N LYS A 178 19.05 18.88 0.88
CA LYS A 178 20.37 18.96 0.22
C LYS A 178 20.53 17.92 -0.89
N LYS A 179 20.09 16.68 -0.66
CA LYS A 179 20.14 15.61 -1.68
C LYS A 179 19.27 15.92 -2.90
N ILE A 180 18.07 16.48 -2.68
CA ILE A 180 17.16 16.94 -3.75
C ILE A 180 17.86 18.02 -4.58
N LYS A 181 18.48 19.00 -3.92
CA LYS A 181 19.26 20.07 -4.58
C LYS A 181 20.45 19.53 -5.38
N GLU A 182 21.19 18.56 -4.84
CA GLU A 182 22.32 17.90 -5.53
C GLU A 182 21.88 17.14 -6.78
N LEU A 183 20.65 16.60 -6.79
CA LEU A 183 20.05 15.94 -7.96
C LEU A 183 19.57 16.95 -9.01
N GLY A 184 19.59 18.25 -8.72
CA GLY A 184 19.06 19.29 -9.60
C GLY A 184 17.53 19.37 -9.61
N ALA A 185 16.86 18.84 -8.57
CA ALA A 185 15.43 18.98 -8.37
C ALA A 185 15.12 20.12 -7.40
N ASP A 186 13.94 20.72 -7.55
CA ASP A 186 13.38 21.72 -6.63
C ASP A 186 12.59 21.06 -5.49
N ALA A 187 11.96 19.92 -5.77
CA ALA A 187 11.18 19.16 -4.79
C ALA A 187 11.17 17.66 -5.12
N THR A 188 10.71 16.86 -4.16
CA THR A 188 10.34 15.46 -4.38
C THR A 188 8.95 15.18 -3.84
N VAL A 189 8.18 14.35 -4.56
CA VAL A 189 6.89 13.84 -4.09
C VAL A 189 7.11 12.51 -3.38
N LEU A 190 6.76 12.45 -2.10
CA LEU A 190 6.81 11.25 -1.29
C LEU A 190 5.42 10.61 -1.24
N THR A 191 5.33 9.36 -1.73
CA THR A 191 4.08 8.60 -1.80
C THR A 191 3.99 7.47 -0.78
N LEU A 192 5.13 7.06 -0.23
CA LEU A 192 5.24 5.97 0.73
C LEU A 192 5.06 6.47 2.17
N PRO A 193 4.01 6.00 2.88
CA PRO A 193 3.73 6.36 4.28
C PRO A 193 4.89 6.14 5.24
N ASP A 194 5.70 5.11 5.03
CA ASP A 194 6.83 4.77 5.89
C ASP A 194 8.01 5.74 5.71
N SER A 195 8.25 6.22 4.48
CA SER A 195 9.19 7.30 4.19
C SER A 195 8.76 8.61 4.86
N ILE A 196 7.48 8.97 4.73
CA ILE A 196 6.92 10.19 5.36
C ILE A 196 6.99 10.09 6.89
N ALA A 197 6.62 8.93 7.44
CA ALA A 197 6.69 8.65 8.87
C ALA A 197 8.11 8.73 9.43
N TRP A 198 9.10 8.21 8.70
CA TRP A 198 10.50 8.27 9.08
C TRP A 198 11.07 9.70 8.98
N LEU A 199 10.75 10.43 7.90
CA LEU A 199 11.24 11.78 7.66
C LEU A 199 10.76 12.76 8.73
N LEU A 200 9.47 12.69 9.07
CA LEU A 200 8.82 13.62 10.00
C LEU A 200 8.83 13.16 11.45
N ASN A 201 9.39 11.98 11.75
CA ASN A 201 9.28 11.33 13.05
C ASN A 201 7.82 11.28 13.53
N ILE A 202 6.95 10.67 12.74
CA ILE A 202 5.53 10.45 13.08
C ILE A 202 5.17 8.97 12.90
N ARG A 203 4.04 8.54 13.44
CA ARG A 203 3.43 7.21 13.21
C ARG A 203 1.93 7.38 13.02
N GLY A 204 1.29 6.37 12.44
CA GLY A 204 -0.17 6.30 12.31
C GLY A 204 -0.71 4.94 12.69
N GLY A 205 -1.99 4.72 12.43
CA GLY A 205 -2.68 3.44 12.65
C GLY A 205 -3.67 3.11 11.54
N ASP A 206 -3.48 3.68 10.35
CA ASP A 206 -4.42 3.51 9.24
C ASP A 206 -4.31 2.13 8.56
N VAL A 207 -3.18 1.47 8.74
CA VAL A 207 -2.87 0.16 8.16
C VAL A 207 -2.72 -0.84 9.31
N SER A 208 -3.47 -1.93 9.28
CA SER A 208 -3.33 -2.99 10.29
C SER A 208 -1.90 -3.51 10.33
N HIS A 209 -1.37 -3.76 11.53
CA HIS A 209 -0.04 -4.32 11.75
C HIS A 209 1.15 -3.44 11.34
N SER A 210 0.89 -2.26 10.78
CA SER A 210 1.91 -1.34 10.31
C SER A 210 1.59 0.07 10.81
N PRO A 211 2.44 0.69 11.66
CA PRO A 211 2.12 1.97 12.30
C PRO A 211 2.31 3.16 11.34
N LEU A 212 1.57 3.13 10.23
CA LEU A 212 1.72 4.01 9.08
C LEU A 212 0.57 5.01 8.99
N PRO A 213 0.88 6.29 8.77
CA PRO A 213 -0.12 7.30 8.43
C PRO A 213 -0.34 7.32 6.91
N LEU A 214 -1.53 7.00 6.42
CA LEU A 214 -1.82 7.13 4.99
C LEU A 214 -1.96 8.62 4.64
N CYS A 215 -0.92 9.16 4.00
CA CYS A 215 -0.77 10.55 3.58
C CYS A 215 0.23 10.68 2.41
N PHE A 216 0.25 11.85 1.78
CA PHE A 216 1.27 12.25 0.81
C PHE A 216 2.11 13.41 1.36
N ALA A 217 3.31 13.60 0.84
CA ALA A 217 4.09 14.79 1.14
C ALA A 217 4.87 15.30 -0.07
N ILE A 218 5.10 16.61 -0.10
CA ILE A 218 6.06 17.25 -0.99
C ILE A 218 7.18 17.80 -0.12
N LEU A 219 8.41 17.33 -0.32
CA LEU A 219 9.60 17.85 0.36
C LEU A 219 10.37 18.71 -0.63
N HIS A 220 10.60 19.97 -0.25
CA HIS A 220 11.35 20.95 -1.06
C HIS A 220 12.85 20.88 -0.78
N ALA A 221 13.65 21.35 -1.72
CA ALA A 221 15.11 21.41 -1.61
C ALA A 221 15.61 22.29 -0.45
N ASP A 222 14.76 23.21 0.04
CA ASP A 222 15.02 24.07 1.20
C ASP A 222 14.61 23.42 2.54
N ALA A 223 14.27 22.13 2.53
CA ALA A 223 13.84 21.33 3.68
C ALA A 223 12.43 21.62 4.23
N THR A 224 11.67 22.52 3.60
CA THR A 224 10.24 22.70 3.93
C THR A 224 9.40 21.53 3.39
N VAL A 225 8.31 21.21 4.09
CA VAL A 225 7.41 20.11 3.72
C VAL A 225 5.96 20.58 3.64
N GLU A 226 5.25 20.08 2.64
CA GLU A 226 3.79 20.11 2.56
C GLU A 226 3.27 18.70 2.83
N LEU A 227 2.59 18.50 3.95
CA LEU A 227 1.99 17.22 4.35
C LEU A 227 0.48 17.23 4.02
N PHE A 228 0.04 16.25 3.25
CA PHE A 228 -1.36 16.10 2.82
C PHE A 228 -2.02 14.96 3.59
N ALA A 229 -2.77 15.30 4.64
CA ALA A 229 -3.39 14.35 5.56
C ALA A 229 -4.79 14.82 5.96
N ALA A 230 -5.70 13.87 6.22
CA ALA A 230 -7.06 14.19 6.60
C ALA A 230 -7.08 15.00 7.93
N PRO A 231 -7.83 16.12 8.02
CA PRO A 231 -7.83 16.97 9.22
C PRO A 231 -8.18 16.22 10.51
N ALA A 232 -9.04 15.20 10.42
CA ALA A 232 -9.41 14.35 11.55
C ALA A 232 -8.24 13.58 12.19
N LYS A 233 -7.11 13.45 11.48
CA LYS A 233 -5.90 12.76 11.97
C LYS A 233 -4.93 13.69 12.69
N ILE A 234 -5.21 14.99 12.74
CA ILE A 234 -4.28 16.04 13.16
C ILE A 234 -4.78 16.65 14.48
N ASP A 235 -3.97 16.55 15.52
CA ASP A 235 -4.22 17.20 16.81
C ASP A 235 -3.18 18.30 17.11
N ALA A 236 -3.35 18.98 18.24
CA ALA A 236 -2.46 20.05 18.67
C ALA A 236 -1.04 19.56 19.00
N GLU A 237 -0.90 18.31 19.48
CA GLU A 237 0.41 17.72 19.78
C GLU A 237 1.21 17.52 18.50
N LEU A 238 0.57 16.95 17.47
CA LEU A 238 1.16 16.77 16.15
C LEU A 238 1.53 18.10 15.49
N GLN A 239 0.64 19.09 15.54
CA GLN A 239 0.94 20.44 15.00
C GLN A 239 2.17 21.04 15.66
N SER A 240 2.26 20.96 17.00
CA SER A 240 3.43 21.44 17.73
C SER A 240 4.70 20.65 17.41
N HIS A 241 4.61 19.34 17.20
CA HIS A 241 5.76 18.50 16.85
C HIS A 241 6.31 18.80 15.45
N LEU A 242 5.42 19.04 14.48
CA LEU A 242 5.79 19.31 13.09
C LEU A 242 6.44 20.69 12.91
N GLY A 243 5.93 21.70 13.62
CA GLY A 243 6.44 23.07 13.57
C GLY A 243 6.20 23.80 12.26
N ASP A 244 6.71 25.04 12.15
CA ASP A 244 6.35 25.96 11.07
C ASP A 244 6.92 25.59 9.69
N GLU A 245 7.97 24.75 9.65
CA GLU A 245 8.58 24.28 8.39
C GLU A 245 7.79 23.14 7.73
N VAL A 246 6.74 22.65 8.38
CA VAL A 246 5.85 21.61 7.84
C VAL A 246 4.44 22.15 7.81
N SER A 247 3.98 22.52 6.62
CA SER A 247 2.59 22.88 6.40
C SER A 247 1.72 21.64 6.28
N ILE A 248 0.48 21.73 6.76
CA ILE A 248 -0.49 20.63 6.72
C ILE A 248 -1.69 21.09 5.88
N ALA A 249 -2.08 20.28 4.91
CA ALA A 249 -3.25 20.50 4.08
C ALA A 249 -4.10 19.22 4.00
N ALA A 250 -5.39 19.39 3.65
CA ALA A 250 -6.27 18.26 3.41
C ALA A 250 -5.86 17.50 2.12
N PRO A 251 -6.22 16.21 1.98
CA PRO A 251 -5.79 15.40 0.83
C PRO A 251 -6.23 15.94 -0.54
N ASP A 252 -7.36 16.63 -0.61
CA ASP A 252 -7.89 17.27 -1.82
C ASP A 252 -7.03 18.45 -2.31
N ALA A 253 -6.25 19.07 -1.43
CA ALA A 253 -5.29 20.12 -1.81
C ALA A 253 -4.05 19.57 -2.54
N PHE A 254 -3.82 18.25 -2.53
CA PHE A 254 -2.62 17.65 -3.12
C PHE A 254 -2.53 17.88 -4.64
N ASP A 255 -3.63 17.66 -5.38
CA ASP A 255 -3.67 17.92 -6.83
C ASP A 255 -3.40 19.41 -7.16
N THR A 256 -3.83 20.32 -6.27
CA THR A 256 -3.54 21.76 -6.41
C THR A 256 -2.07 22.05 -6.21
N ALA A 257 -1.42 21.40 -5.23
CA ALA A 257 0.02 21.56 -5.00
C ALA A 257 0.87 21.01 -6.16
N LEU A 258 0.49 19.84 -6.72
CA LEU A 258 1.14 19.31 -7.93
C LEU A 258 0.98 20.26 -9.12
N THR A 259 -0.22 20.83 -9.30
CA THR A 259 -0.47 21.82 -10.36
C THR A 259 0.39 23.07 -10.17
N ARG A 260 0.53 23.55 -8.93
CA ARG A 260 1.37 24.70 -8.60
C ARG A 260 2.84 24.46 -8.95
N LEU A 261 3.39 23.27 -8.62
CA LEU A 261 4.75 22.91 -9.00
C LEU A 261 4.94 22.96 -10.53
N GLY A 262 3.98 22.45 -11.29
CA GLY A 262 4.03 22.51 -12.76
C GLY A 262 3.96 23.93 -13.31
N GLN A 263 3.08 24.77 -12.78
CA GLN A 263 2.97 26.18 -13.19
C GLN A 263 4.23 26.99 -12.87
N GLN A 264 4.96 26.60 -11.82
CA GLN A 264 6.26 27.14 -11.46
C GLN A 264 7.40 26.57 -12.33
N GLN A 265 7.09 25.66 -13.26
CA GLN A 265 8.04 24.92 -14.09
C GLN A 265 9.12 24.22 -13.25
N ALA A 266 8.74 23.79 -12.04
CA ALA A 266 9.66 23.15 -11.10
C ALA A 266 10.18 21.82 -11.67
N THR A 267 11.41 21.49 -11.32
CA THR A 267 11.99 20.16 -11.53
C THR A 267 11.65 19.27 -10.34
N VAL A 268 10.86 18.23 -10.56
CA VAL A 268 10.32 17.38 -9.48
C VAL A 268 10.92 15.98 -9.57
N SER A 269 11.56 15.56 -8.48
CA SER A 269 12.07 14.19 -8.32
C SER A 269 10.93 13.24 -7.92
N ILE A 270 10.75 12.15 -8.65
CA ILE A 270 9.66 11.19 -8.42
C ILE A 270 10.12 9.75 -8.66
N ASP A 271 9.66 8.83 -7.81
CA ASP A 271 9.99 7.41 -7.89
C ASP A 271 9.02 6.66 -8.80
N ARG A 272 9.54 6.08 -9.89
CA ARG A 272 8.74 5.36 -10.89
C ARG A 272 8.10 4.08 -10.36
N THR A 273 8.66 3.53 -9.29
CA THR A 273 8.30 2.22 -8.74
C THR A 273 7.27 2.31 -7.62
N SER A 274 7.09 3.49 -7.02
CA SER A 274 6.16 3.72 -5.90
C SER A 274 5.14 4.83 -6.17
N ALA A 275 5.42 5.80 -7.05
CA ALA A 275 4.46 6.85 -7.35
C ALA A 275 3.38 6.37 -8.32
N ALA A 276 2.13 6.63 -7.96
CA ALA A 276 0.98 6.40 -8.82
C ALA A 276 1.10 7.24 -10.11
N VAL A 277 0.73 6.66 -11.25
CA VAL A 277 0.84 7.33 -12.56
C VAL A 277 -0.03 8.59 -12.63
N ARG A 278 -1.10 8.70 -11.81
CA ARG A 278 -1.88 9.93 -11.64
C ARG A 278 -1.01 11.13 -11.28
N ILE A 279 -0.07 10.95 -10.35
CA ILE A 279 0.80 12.03 -9.84
C ILE A 279 1.73 12.51 -10.96
N VAL A 280 2.35 11.55 -11.67
CA VAL A 280 3.24 11.82 -12.81
C VAL A 280 2.50 12.61 -13.88
N ARG A 281 1.32 12.11 -14.32
CA ARG A 281 0.52 12.76 -15.36
C ARG A 281 0.06 14.16 -14.95
N GLN A 282 -0.33 14.36 -13.70
CA GLN A 282 -0.73 15.68 -13.20
C GLN A 282 0.43 16.68 -13.28
N LEU A 283 1.63 16.28 -12.85
CA LEU A 283 2.83 17.12 -12.91
C LEU A 283 3.21 17.46 -14.35
N GLU A 284 3.25 16.48 -15.25
CA GLU A 284 3.58 16.69 -16.68
C GLU A 284 2.57 17.60 -17.36
N GLN A 285 1.27 17.35 -17.17
CA GLN A 285 0.19 18.17 -17.75
C GLN A 285 0.22 19.62 -17.23
N SER A 286 0.73 19.82 -16.01
CA SER A 286 0.85 21.15 -15.41
C SER A 286 2.14 21.88 -15.81
N GLY A 287 3.08 21.22 -16.50
CA GLY A 287 4.32 21.83 -17.00
C GLY A 287 5.58 21.60 -16.15
N ALA A 288 5.54 20.66 -15.19
CA ALA A 288 6.72 20.32 -14.40
C ALA A 288 7.74 19.53 -15.24
N SER A 289 9.03 19.70 -14.94
CA SER A 289 10.08 18.82 -15.44
C SER A 289 10.28 17.66 -14.47
N LEU A 290 10.29 16.42 -14.95
CA LEU A 290 10.42 15.26 -14.06
C LEU A 290 11.83 14.69 -14.06
N LEU A 291 12.36 14.42 -12.86
CA LEU A 291 13.55 13.62 -12.65
C LEU A 291 13.15 12.32 -11.97
N PHE A 292 13.41 11.20 -12.64
CA PHE A 292 13.07 9.90 -12.09
C PHE A 292 14.20 9.36 -11.21
N ASN A 293 14.01 9.44 -9.89
CA ASN A 293 14.95 8.90 -8.90
C ASN A 293 14.18 8.08 -7.86
N PRO A 294 14.80 7.07 -7.24
CA PRO A 294 14.22 6.39 -6.09
C PRO A 294 13.84 7.37 -4.98
N ASP A 295 12.82 7.05 -4.19
CA ASP A 295 12.46 7.83 -3.01
C ASP A 295 13.72 8.06 -2.14
N PRO A 296 14.09 9.33 -1.87
CA PRO A 296 15.37 9.64 -1.23
C PRO A 296 15.43 9.24 0.25
N CYS A 297 14.30 8.87 0.85
CA CYS A 297 14.23 8.37 2.23
C CYS A 297 14.53 6.87 2.33
N LEU A 298 14.42 6.10 1.23
CA LEU A 298 14.57 4.63 1.26
C LEU A 298 15.90 4.15 1.83
N LEU A 299 17.02 4.62 1.26
CA LEU A 299 18.34 4.20 1.71
C LEU A 299 18.68 4.72 3.12
N PRO A 300 18.46 6.01 3.44
CA PRO A 300 18.68 6.51 4.80
C PRO A 300 17.89 5.75 5.88
N LYS A 301 16.61 5.44 5.66
CA LYS A 301 15.82 4.68 6.64
C LYS A 301 16.18 3.19 6.68
N ALA A 302 16.81 2.65 5.63
CA ALA A 302 17.36 1.31 5.65
C ALA A 302 18.57 1.19 6.59
N LEU A 303 19.39 2.25 6.67
CA LEU A 303 20.60 2.35 7.50
C LEU A 303 20.27 2.88 8.91
N LYS A 304 19.91 1.97 9.83
CA LYS A 304 19.49 2.34 11.18
C LYS A 304 20.64 2.98 11.95
N ASN A 305 20.37 4.07 12.66
CA ASN A 305 21.33 4.67 13.58
C ASN A 305 21.45 3.87 14.90
N ASP A 306 22.41 4.23 15.74
CA ASP A 306 22.69 3.49 16.99
C ASP A 306 21.51 3.46 17.97
N VAL A 307 20.67 4.51 17.99
CA VAL A 307 19.47 4.58 18.83
C VAL A 307 18.40 3.61 18.31
N GLU A 308 18.15 3.62 17.00
CA GLU A 308 17.21 2.70 16.35
C GLU A 308 17.66 1.23 16.51
N ILE A 309 18.95 0.94 16.29
CA ILE A 309 19.52 -0.40 16.51
C ILE A 309 19.38 -0.83 17.97
N SER A 310 19.66 0.05 18.92
CA SER A 310 19.51 -0.25 20.35
C SER A 310 18.05 -0.50 20.72
N GLY A 311 17.12 0.28 20.15
CA GLY A 311 15.68 0.07 20.28
C GLY A 311 15.24 -1.28 19.72
N MET A 312 15.73 -1.65 18.53
CA MET A 312 15.48 -2.96 17.92
C MET A 312 15.99 -4.10 18.81
N ARG A 313 17.21 -4.01 19.34
CA ARG A 313 17.77 -5.01 20.27
C ARG A 313 16.92 -5.14 21.53
N ALA A 314 16.49 -4.03 22.12
CA ALA A 314 15.63 -4.04 23.30
C ALA A 314 14.24 -4.65 23.02
N ALA A 315 13.67 -4.36 21.84
CA ALA A 315 12.42 -4.98 21.39
C ALA A 315 12.57 -6.50 21.21
N HIS A 316 13.62 -6.95 20.52
CA HIS A 316 13.88 -8.37 20.27
C HIS A 316 14.21 -9.14 21.55
N LEU A 317 14.93 -8.54 22.50
CA LEU A 317 15.20 -9.19 23.79
C LEU A 317 13.90 -9.45 24.57
N ARG A 318 12.99 -8.46 24.57
CA ARG A 318 11.66 -8.58 25.19
C ARG A 318 10.80 -9.63 24.47
N ASP A 319 10.75 -9.60 23.15
CA ASP A 319 9.97 -10.57 22.35
C ASP A 319 10.53 -11.99 22.51
N GLY A 320 11.87 -12.14 22.57
CA GLY A 320 12.53 -13.42 22.82
C GLY A 320 12.15 -14.04 24.16
N ALA A 321 12.01 -13.22 25.21
CA ALA A 321 11.50 -13.69 26.51
C ALA A 321 10.02 -14.11 26.42
N ALA A 322 9.17 -13.34 25.74
CA ALA A 322 7.77 -13.69 25.51
C ALA A 322 7.63 -15.01 24.73
N LEU A 323 8.43 -15.18 23.67
CA LEU A 323 8.47 -16.39 22.86
C LEU A 323 8.96 -17.59 23.68
N SER A 324 9.99 -17.42 24.52
CA SER A 324 10.49 -18.49 25.39
C SER A 324 9.42 -18.97 26.39
N ASN A 325 8.67 -18.04 26.98
CA ASN A 325 7.56 -18.37 27.86
C ASN A 325 6.43 -19.08 27.11
N PHE A 326 6.10 -18.62 25.89
CA PHE A 326 5.14 -19.30 25.02
C PHE A 326 5.56 -20.74 24.69
N LEU A 327 6.83 -20.96 24.33
CA LEU A 327 7.32 -22.30 24.00
C LEU A 327 7.29 -23.24 25.21
N ALA A 328 7.66 -22.76 26.40
CA ALA A 328 7.53 -23.52 27.64
C ALA A 328 6.08 -23.88 27.97
N TRP A 329 5.16 -22.92 27.78
CA TRP A 329 3.72 -23.16 27.93
C TRP A 329 3.20 -24.18 26.91
N LEU A 330 3.61 -24.06 25.64
CA LEU A 330 3.16 -24.96 24.58
C LEU A 330 3.63 -26.40 24.83
N ASP A 331 4.88 -26.59 25.26
CA ASP A 331 5.43 -27.91 25.62
C ASP A 331 4.64 -28.58 26.75
N GLN A 332 4.15 -27.78 27.71
CA GLN A 332 3.33 -28.27 28.82
C GLN A 332 1.88 -28.57 28.42
N GLU A 333 1.24 -27.70 27.63
CA GLU A 333 -0.20 -27.78 27.35
C GLU A 333 -0.54 -28.61 26.10
N ALA A 334 0.32 -28.61 25.08
CA ALA A 334 0.05 -29.32 23.82
C ALA A 334 -0.15 -30.84 24.00
N PRO A 335 0.60 -31.55 24.87
CA PRO A 335 0.39 -32.99 25.10
C PRO A 335 -1.00 -33.36 25.61
N ALA A 336 -1.75 -32.41 26.21
CA ALA A 336 -3.12 -32.63 26.63
C ALA A 336 -4.12 -32.70 25.45
N GLY A 337 -3.69 -32.40 24.23
CA GLY A 337 -4.48 -32.51 23.00
C GLY A 337 -5.57 -31.45 22.85
N LYS A 338 -5.47 -30.33 23.57
CA LYS A 338 -6.49 -29.26 23.59
C LYS A 338 -6.03 -27.95 22.95
N VAL A 339 -4.78 -27.85 22.51
CA VAL A 339 -4.23 -26.66 21.87
C VAL A 339 -4.33 -26.83 20.36
N ASP A 340 -5.26 -26.11 19.74
CA ASP A 340 -5.30 -25.95 18.29
C ASP A 340 -4.46 -24.74 17.84
N GLU A 341 -4.38 -24.52 16.53
CA GLU A 341 -3.62 -23.43 15.91
C GLU A 341 -4.05 -22.04 16.41
N LEU A 342 -5.37 -21.83 16.57
CA LEU A 342 -5.92 -20.56 17.04
C LEU A 342 -5.58 -20.32 18.50
N ALA A 343 -5.67 -21.35 19.34
CA ALA A 343 -5.30 -21.30 20.74
C ALA A 343 -3.80 -21.01 20.92
N ALA A 344 -2.94 -21.61 20.10
CA ALA A 344 -1.50 -21.35 20.10
C ALA A 344 -1.18 -19.91 19.68
N ALA A 345 -1.76 -19.41 18.58
CA ALA A 345 -1.59 -18.03 18.14
C ALA A 345 -2.06 -17.02 19.21
N ALA A 346 -3.24 -17.25 19.80
CA ALA A 346 -3.77 -16.41 20.87
C ALA A 346 -2.86 -16.47 22.12
N ALA A 347 -2.29 -17.63 22.44
CA ALA A 347 -1.36 -17.75 23.56
C ALA A 347 -0.08 -16.94 23.34
N LEU A 348 0.54 -17.03 22.16
CA LEU A 348 1.72 -16.23 21.83
C LEU A 348 1.42 -14.72 21.94
N GLN A 349 0.28 -14.28 21.44
CA GLN A 349 -0.14 -12.89 21.58
C GLN A 349 -0.27 -12.47 23.05
N ARG A 350 -0.91 -13.28 23.91
CA ARG A 350 -1.01 -12.99 25.36
C ARG A 350 0.36 -12.84 26.02
N PHE A 351 1.34 -13.66 25.67
CA PHE A 351 2.70 -13.52 26.21
C PHE A 351 3.37 -12.23 25.77
N ARG A 352 3.11 -11.76 24.53
CA ARG A 352 3.60 -10.46 24.04
C ARG A 352 2.88 -9.29 24.72
N GLU A 353 1.57 -9.38 24.92
CA GLU A 353 0.76 -8.39 25.64
C GLU A 353 1.21 -8.24 27.09
N ALA A 354 1.52 -9.35 27.76
CA ALA A 354 2.01 -9.37 29.14
C ALA A 354 3.32 -8.58 29.35
N THR A 355 4.05 -8.26 28.27
CA THR A 355 5.23 -7.40 28.35
C THR A 355 4.91 -5.92 28.60
N GLY A 356 3.64 -5.50 28.42
CA GLY A 356 3.18 -4.12 28.56
C GLY A 356 3.70 -3.16 27.47
N ALA A 357 4.44 -3.66 26.49
CA ALA A 357 5.09 -2.86 25.45
C ALA A 357 4.55 -3.11 24.04
N LEU A 358 3.72 -4.15 23.85
CA LEU A 358 3.13 -4.46 22.56
C LEU A 358 2.23 -3.31 22.09
N LYS A 359 2.38 -2.91 20.83
CA LYS A 359 1.52 -1.90 20.19
C LYS A 359 0.47 -2.57 19.31
N ASP A 360 0.92 -3.47 18.46
CA ASP A 360 0.15 -4.37 17.62
C ASP A 360 1.07 -5.54 17.25
N LEU A 361 0.51 -6.61 16.69
CA LEU A 361 1.28 -7.60 15.94
C LEU A 361 1.80 -6.98 14.64
N SER A 362 2.98 -7.37 14.17
CA SER A 362 3.53 -6.87 12.90
C SER A 362 2.97 -7.60 11.66
N PHE A 363 2.20 -8.67 11.86
CA PHE A 363 1.40 -9.41 10.87
C PHE A 363 0.49 -10.42 11.62
N PRO A 364 -0.57 -10.95 10.98
CA PRO A 364 -1.37 -12.03 11.56
C PRO A 364 -0.50 -13.24 11.88
N THR A 365 -0.58 -13.78 13.09
CA THR A 365 0.28 -14.91 13.49
C THR A 365 -0.04 -16.15 12.66
N ILE A 366 0.95 -16.68 11.97
CA ILE A 366 0.86 -17.97 11.25
C ILE A 366 1.11 -19.08 12.28
N SER A 367 0.08 -19.87 12.56
CA SER A 367 0.16 -21.07 13.39
C SER A 367 -0.35 -22.25 12.57
N GLY A 368 0.57 -23.10 12.11
CA GLY A 368 0.28 -24.24 11.25
C GLY A 368 0.79 -25.55 11.86
N ALA A 369 -0.09 -26.54 11.98
CA ALA A 369 0.20 -27.88 12.49
C ALA A 369 -0.02 -28.94 11.40
N GLY A 370 0.88 -29.93 11.33
CA GLY A 370 0.79 -30.99 10.32
C GLY A 370 0.80 -30.43 8.90
N ALA A 371 -0.22 -30.77 8.10
CA ALA A 371 -0.33 -30.33 6.70
C ALA A 371 -0.47 -28.81 6.55
N ASN A 372 -1.09 -28.12 7.51
CA ASN A 372 -1.21 -26.66 7.48
C ASN A 372 0.16 -25.98 7.61
N GLY A 373 1.14 -26.62 8.26
CA GLY A 373 2.52 -26.12 8.33
C GLY A 373 3.27 -26.11 7.00
N ALA A 374 2.73 -26.76 5.95
CA ALA A 374 3.25 -26.69 4.58
C ALA A 374 2.65 -25.54 3.75
N ILE A 375 1.62 -24.87 4.26
CA ILE A 375 0.99 -23.70 3.63
C ILE A 375 1.72 -22.47 4.15
N VAL A 376 2.29 -21.68 3.22
CA VAL A 376 3.22 -20.60 3.59
C VAL A 376 2.53 -19.50 4.39
N HIS A 377 1.34 -19.07 3.97
CA HIS A 377 0.57 -17.97 4.54
C HIS A 377 -0.85 -18.40 4.91
#